data_AF-A0A5K7Z4Y2-F1
#
_entry.id   AF-A0A5K7Z4Y2-F1
#
_cell.length_a   1.000
_cell.length_b   1.000
_cell.length_c   1.000
_cell.angle_alpha   90.00
_cell.angle_beta   90.00
_cell.angle_gamma   90.00
#
_symmetry.space_group_name_H-M   'P 1'
#
loop_
_entity.id
_entity.type
_entity.pdbx_description
1 polymer ?
#
loop_
_entity_poly.entity_id
_entity_poly.type
_entity_poly.pdbx_seq_one_letter_code
_entity_poly.pdbx_strand_id
1 'polypeptide(L)' 'MKILTLQDKERELLRKVLEKTDWDLEKAARLMRIPVSQVKKKISAHGLQRPEKQH' A
#
# COMPACT_ATOMS: atom_id res chain seq x y z
N MET A 1 21.39 15.44 -0.46
CA MET A 1 20.93 14.05 -0.69
C MET A 1 19.70 13.81 0.18
N LYS A 2 18.53 13.53 -0.40
CA LYS A 2 17.36 13.12 0.40
C LYS A 2 17.58 11.67 0.83
N ILE A 3 17.82 11.46 2.13
CA ILE A 3 17.84 10.11 2.71
C ILE A 3 16.38 9.64 2.66
N LEU A 4 16.02 8.90 1.61
CA LEU A 4 14.74 8.19 1.58
C LEU A 4 14.78 7.17 2.69
N THR A 5 13.95 7.37 3.70
CA THR A 5 13.88 6.46 4.83
C THR A 5 13.36 5.10 4.36
N LEU A 6 13.69 4.03 5.09
CA LEU A 6 13.11 2.71 4.84
C LEU A 6 11.57 2.76 4.80
N GLN A 7 10.98 3.67 5.58
CA GLN A 7 9.53 3.90 5.61
C GLN A 7 8.99 4.52 4.32
N ASP A 8 9.72 5.44 3.68
CA ASP A 8 9.31 6.02 2.40
C ASP A 8 9.30 4.97 1.29
N LYS A 9 10.32 4.11 1.24
CA LYS A 9 10.39 3.01 0.27
C LYS A 9 9.30 1.98 0.50
N GLU A 10 9.01 1.65 1.75
CA GLU A 10 7.94 0.73 2.10
C GLU A 10 6.56 1.30 1.70
N ARG A 11 6.32 2.58 1.98
CA ARG A 11 5.10 3.29 1.57
C ARG A 11 4.93 3.30 0.06
N GLU A 12 5.99 3.60 -0.69
CA GLU A 12 5.95 3.63 -2.15
C GLU A 12 5.67 2.24 -2.73
N LEU A 13 6.30 1.20 -2.19
CA LEU A 13 6.06 -0.18 -2.59
C LEU A 13 4.61 -0.58 -2.32
N LEU A 14 4.10 -0.31 -1.12
CA LEU A 14 2.72 -0.61 -0.74
C LEU A 14 1.73 0.10 -1.68
N ARG A 15 1.96 1.38 -1.97
CA ARG A 15 1.15 2.16 -2.91
C ARG A 15 1.18 1.56 -4.32
N LYS A 16 2.36 1.23 -4.85
CA LYS A 16 2.51 0.62 -6.18
C LYS A 16 1.77 -0.71 -6.29
N VAL A 17 1.84 -1.55 -5.26
CA VAL A 17 1.12 -2.82 -5.23
C VAL A 17 -0.38 -2.58 -5.22
N LEU A 18 -0.87 -1.65 -4.39
CA LEU A 18 -2.30 -1.30 -4.33
C LEU A 18 -2.81 -0.72 -5.64
N GLU A 19 -2.06 0.18 -6.28
CA GLU A 19 -2.41 0.72 -7.59
C GLU A 19 -2.45 -0.37 -8.66
N LYS A 20 -1.48 -1.29 -8.67
CA LYS A 20 -1.44 -2.43 -9.59
C LYS A 20 -2.58 -3.43 -9.39
N THR A 21 -3.13 -3.51 -8.18
CA THR A 21 -4.28 -4.39 -7.88
C THR A 21 -5.62 -3.66 -7.90
N ASP A 22 -5.71 -2.43 -8.42
CA ASP A 22 -6.94 -1.62 -8.38
C ASP A 22 -7.50 -1.43 -6.96
N TRP A 23 -6.60 -1.44 -5.97
CA TRP A 23 -6.89 -1.40 -4.54
C TRP A 23 -7.63 -2.64 -4.01
N ASP A 24 -7.54 -3.77 -4.72
CA ASP A 24 -7.97 -5.07 -4.23
C ASP A 24 -7.01 -5.56 -3.14
N LEU A 25 -7.51 -5.56 -1.90
CA LEU A 25 -6.75 -5.91 -0.71
C LEU A 25 -6.36 -7.40 -0.66
N GLU A 26 -7.17 -8.28 -1.24
CA GLU A 26 -6.87 -9.71 -1.29
C GLU A 26 -5.75 -10.00 -2.28
N LYS A 27 -5.80 -9.38 -3.46
CA LYS A 27 -4.70 -9.47 -4.44
C LYS A 27 -3.43 -8.83 -3.90
N ALA A 28 -3.53 -7.67 -3.26
CA ALA A 28 -2.37 -7.01 -2.64
C ALA A 28 -1.75 -7.88 -1.54
N ALA A 29 -2.58 -8.49 -0.68
CA ALA A 29 -2.15 -9.44 0.34
C ALA A 29 -1.42 -10.65 -0.25
N ARG A 30 -1.96 -11.24 -1.32
CA ARG A 30 -1.33 -12.36 -2.04
C ARG A 30 0.02 -11.97 -2.64
N LEU A 31 0.12 -10.80 -3.25
CA LEU A 31 1.37 -10.30 -3.86
C LEU A 31 2.43 -9.95 -2.81
N MET A 32 2.03 -9.32 -1.71
CA MET A 32 2.93 -8.98 -0.61
C MET A 32 3.20 -10.15 0.34
N ARG A 33 2.53 -11.30 0.15
CA ARG A 33 2.59 -12.49 1.02
C ARG A 33 2.33 -12.17 2.49
N ILE A 34 1.43 -11.24 2.76
CA ILE A 34 1.00 -10.86 4.11
C ILE A 34 -0.52 -10.98 4.22
N PRO A 35 -1.06 -11.20 5.43
CA PRO A 35 -2.51 -11.20 5.63
C PRO A 35 -3.16 -9.86 5.23
N VAL A 36 -4.39 -9.91 4.74
CA VAL A 36 -5.20 -8.71 4.43
C VAL A 36 -5.30 -7.76 5.63
N SER A 37 -5.36 -8.32 6.85
CA SER A 37 -5.35 -7.53 8.09
C SER A 37 -4.06 -6.71 8.27
N GLN A 38 -2.91 -7.26 7.87
CA GLN A 38 -1.63 -6.55 7.88
C GLN A 38 -1.56 -5.50 6.78
N VAL A 39 -2.10 -5.79 5.59
CA VAL A 39 -2.23 -4.79 4.50
C VAL A 39 -3.05 -3.60 4.99
N LYS A 40 -4.22 -3.83 5.61
CA LYS A 40 -5.05 -2.77 6.20
C LYS A 40 -4.30 -1.96 7.26
N LYS A 41 -3.60 -2.63 8.19
CA LYS A 41 -2.79 -1.96 9.21
C LYS A 41 -1.72 -1.06 8.59
N LYS A 42 -1.01 -1.55 7.57
CA LYS A 42 0.01 -0.75 6.87
C LYS A 42 -0.60 0.42 6.09
N ILE A 43 -1.73 0.22 5.42
CA ILE A 43 -2.46 1.31 4.74
C ILE A 43 -2.80 2.42 5.74
N SER A 44 -3.38 2.06 6.89
CA SER A 44 -3.71 3.02 7.95
C SER A 44 -2.46 3.67 8.56
N ALA A 45 -1.40 2.90 8.83
CA ALA A 45 -0.15 3.39 9.41
C ALA A 45 0.59 4.38 8.48
N HIS A 46 0.49 4.18 7.16
CA HIS A 46 1.11 5.07 6.17
C HIS A 46 0.15 6.14 5.62
N GLY A 47 -1.07 6.23 6.15
CA GLY A 47 -2.09 7.19 5.69
C GLY A 47 -2.40 7.05 4.20
N LEU A 48 -2.32 5.84 3.65
CA LEU A 48 -2.67 5.59 2.25
C LEU A 48 -4.18 5.56 2.13
N GLN A 49 -4.74 6.43 1.29
CA GLN A 49 -6.16 6.43 0.98
C GLN A 49 -6.34 5.99 -0.47
N ARG A 50 -7.35 5.14 -0.70
CA ARG A 50 -7.76 4.83 -2.07
C ARG A 50 -8.07 6.16 -2.73
N PRO A 51 -7.47 6.50 -3.89
CA PRO A 51 -7.93 7.65 -4.64
C PRO A 51 -9.40 7.38 -4.89
N GLU A 52 -10.26 8.13 -4.21
CA GLU A 52 -11.69 8.10 -4.46
C GLU A 52 -11.80 8.36 -5.95
N LYS A 53 -12.40 7.43 -6.69
CA LYS A 53 -12.70 7.65 -8.10
C LYS A 53 -13.53 8.93 -8.13
N GLN A 54 -12.89 10.05 -8.48
CA GLN A 54 -13.58 11.26 -8.88
C GLN A 54 -14.33 10.87 -10.16
N HIS A 55 -15.59 10.53 -9.97
CA HIS A 55 -16.59 10.40 -11.02
C HIS A 55 -17.64 11.47 -10.75
#